data_AF-A0A222SFK6-F1
#
_entry.id   AF-A0A222SFK6-F1
#
_cell.length_a   1.000
_cell.length_b   1.000
_cell.length_c   1.000
_cell.angle_alpha   90.00
_cell.angle_beta   90.00
_cell.angle_gamma   90.00
#
_symmetry.space_group_name_H-M   'P 1'
#
loop_
_entity.id
_entity.type
_entity.pdbx_description
1 polymer ?
#
loop_
_entity_poly.entity_id
_entity_poly.type
_entity_poly.pdbx_seq_one_letter_code
_entity_poly.pdbx_strand_id
1 'polypeptide(L)'
;MKHHLNDIWDYIRSHPKKIFLLVLVGVFLLWVFFGNFGVVARLRMEAENRALKETRDREERRILENTVEIRRARDPETVEKIAREKYNFRKDDETLFIIEEN
;
A
#
# COMPACT_ATOMS: atom_id res chain seq x y z
N MET A 1 -6.31 39.19 32.45
CA MET A 1 -5.44 38.03 32.15
C MET A 1 -4.75 37.46 33.40
N LYS A 2 -4.15 38.28 34.27
CA LYS A 2 -3.52 37.79 35.53
C LYS A 2 -4.53 37.21 36.54
N HIS A 3 -5.74 37.75 36.60
CA HIS A 3 -6.79 37.28 37.52
C HIS A 3 -7.20 35.83 37.23
N HIS A 4 -7.50 35.51 35.96
CA HIS A 4 -7.89 34.15 35.56
C HIS A 4 -6.80 33.09 35.82
N LEU A 5 -5.52 33.45 35.74
CA LEU A 5 -4.44 32.53 36.10
C LEU A 5 -4.42 32.22 37.61
N ASN A 6 -4.64 33.23 38.45
CA ASN A 6 -4.70 33.05 39.90
C ASN A 6 -5.92 32.22 40.31
N ASP A 7 -7.07 32.45 39.68
CA ASP A 7 -8.29 31.69 39.94
C ASP A 7 -8.12 30.19 39.58
N ILE A 8 -7.42 29.90 38.48
CA ILE A 8 -7.05 28.53 38.08
C ILE A 8 -6.07 27.92 39.10
N TRP A 9 -5.09 28.69 39.58
CA TRP A 9 -4.12 28.22 40.57
C TRP A 9 -4.83 27.87 41.89
N ASP A 10 -5.70 28.75 42.38
CA ASP A 10 -6.46 28.54 43.62
C ASP A 10 -7.43 27.36 43.50
N TYR A 11 -8.02 27.15 42.33
CA TYR A 11 -8.82 25.97 42.04
C TYR A 11 -7.99 24.68 42.07
N ILE A 12 -6.79 24.68 41.48
CA ILE A 12 -5.88 23.53 41.50
C ILE A 12 -5.45 23.19 42.94
N ARG A 13 -5.14 24.20 43.75
CA ARG A 13 -4.71 24.03 45.14
C ARG A 13 -5.83 23.52 46.04
N SER A 14 -7.06 23.97 45.83
CA SER A 14 -8.22 23.59 46.65
C SER A 14 -8.73 22.17 46.39
N HIS A 15 -8.47 21.60 45.21
CA HIS A 15 -9.00 20.29 44.81
C HIS A 15 -7.95 19.32 44.26
N PRO A 16 -6.87 19.01 45.04
CA PRO A 16 -5.72 18.25 44.53
C PRO A 16 -6.09 16.85 44.03
N LYS A 17 -7.01 16.15 44.70
CA LYS A 17 -7.45 14.79 44.32
C LYS A 17 -8.20 14.76 42.98
N LYS A 18 -9.05 15.76 42.72
CA LYS A 18 -9.83 15.85 41.47
C LYS A 18 -8.93 16.18 40.29
N ILE A 19 -7.99 17.12 40.47
CA ILE A 19 -7.00 17.47 39.45
C ILE A 19 -6.08 16.30 39.16
N PHE A 20 -5.60 15.59 40.19
CA PHE A 20 -4.79 14.39 40.00
C PHE A 20 -5.52 13.34 39.16
N LEU A 21 -6.80 13.07 39.47
CA LEU A 21 -7.61 12.13 38.69
C LEU A 21 -7.80 12.60 37.25
N LEU A 22 -8.05 13.90 37.03
CA LEU A 22 -8.23 14.48 35.70
C LEU A 22 -6.95 14.36 34.86
N VAL A 23 -5.80 14.69 35.43
CA VAL A 23 -4.49 14.54 34.78
C VAL A 23 -4.24 13.07 34.46
N LEU A 24 -4.53 12.16 35.40
CA LEU A 24 -4.34 10.73 35.19
C LEU A 24 -5.21 10.19 34.05
N VAL A 25 -6.48 10.58 33.99
CA VAL A 25 -7.38 10.25 32.87
C VAL A 25 -6.87 10.86 31.57
N GLY A 26 -6.42 12.11 31.58
CA GLY A 26 -5.87 12.77 30.41
C GLY A 26 -4.65 12.05 29.84
N VAL A 27 -3.68 11.69 30.70
CA VAL A 27 -2.50 10.92 30.30
C VAL A 27 -2.89 9.53 29.80
N PHE A 28 -3.85 8.87 30.46
CA PHE A 28 -4.35 7.56 30.03
C PHE A 28 -4.98 7.63 28.64
N LEU A 29 -5.82 8.65 28.36
CA LEU A 29 -6.41 8.85 27.04
C LEU A 29 -5.33 9.12 25.99
N LEU A 30 -4.35 9.99 26.29
CA LEU A 30 -3.24 10.24 25.37
C LEU A 30 -2.47 8.95 25.05
N TRP A 31 -2.23 8.11 26.05
CA TRP A 31 -1.58 6.81 25.86
C TRP A 31 -2.42 5.84 25.02
N VAL A 32 -3.74 5.78 25.23
CA VAL A 32 -4.66 4.92 24.45
C VAL A 32 -4.78 5.37 22.99
N PHE A 33 -4.81 6.67 22.73
CA PHE A 33 -4.96 7.18 21.36
C PHE A 33 -3.63 7.21 20.60
N PHE A 34 -2.56 7.70 21.24
CA PHE A 34 -1.28 8.02 20.60
C PHE A 34 -0.13 7.08 20.98
N GLY A 35 -0.35 6.09 21.85
CA GLY A 35 0.64 5.08 22.15
C GLY A 35 0.98 4.21 20.93
N ASN A 36 2.09 3.46 21.02
CA ASN A 36 2.57 2.59 19.94
C ASN A 36 1.57 1.49 19.54
N PHE A 37 0.68 1.10 20.45
CA PHE A 37 -0.45 0.18 20.21
C PHE A 37 -1.81 0.89 20.29
N GLY A 38 -1.81 2.22 20.17
CA GLY A 38 -3.00 3.04 20.25
C GLY A 38 -3.89 2.94 19.03
N VAL A 39 -5.05 3.58 19.10
CA VAL A 39 -6.07 3.57 18.04
C VAL A 39 -5.50 4.08 16.71
N VAL A 40 -4.67 5.13 16.75
CA VAL A 40 -4.06 5.71 15.53
C VAL A 40 -3.13 4.70 14.85
N ALA A 41 -2.29 4.02 15.65
CA ALA A 41 -1.38 3.00 15.13
C ALA A 41 -2.16 1.85 14.48
N ARG A 42 -3.24 1.40 15.13
CA ARG A 42 -4.08 0.32 14.59
C ARG A 42 -4.71 0.68 13.25
N LEU A 43 -5.26 1.89 13.12
CA LEU A 43 -5.87 2.34 11.86
C LEU A 43 -4.84 2.42 10.72
N ARG A 44 -3.62 2.90 11.01
CA ARG A 44 -2.52 2.93 10.03
C ARG A 44 -2.13 1.53 9.60
N MET A 45 -1.95 0.61 10.55
CA MET A 45 -1.59 -0.79 10.25
C MET A 45 -2.65 -1.47 9.40
N GLU A 46 -3.94 -1.21 9.64
CA GLU A 46 -5.01 -1.78 8.82
C GLU A 46 -5.05 -1.21 7.40
N ALA A 47 -4.79 0.09 7.24
CA ALA A 47 -4.68 0.69 5.92
C ALA A 47 -3.49 0.11 5.15
N GLU A 48 -2.34 -0.03 5.80
CA GLU A 48 -1.15 -0.65 5.22
C GLU A 48 -1.39 -2.12 4.86
N ASN A 49 -2.06 -2.88 5.73
CA ASN A 49 -2.43 -4.26 5.46
C ASN A 49 -3.33 -4.40 4.22
N ARG A 50 -4.30 -3.49 4.05
CA ARG A 50 -5.15 -3.46 2.85
C ARG A 50 -4.35 -3.15 1.60
N ALA A 51 -3.48 -2.15 1.64
CA ALA A 51 -2.64 -1.78 0.50
C ALA A 51 -1.66 -2.90 0.10
N LEU A 52 -1.07 -3.58 1.08
CA LEU A 52 -0.20 -4.73 0.85
C LEU A 52 -0.97 -5.91 0.24
N LYS A 53 -2.19 -6.20 0.71
CA LYS A 53 -3.05 -7.25 0.14
C LYS A 53 -3.40 -6.96 -1.32
N GLU A 54 -3.83 -5.73 -1.62
CA GLU A 54 -4.14 -5.36 -3.00
C GLU A 54 -2.91 -5.47 -3.92
N THR A 55 -1.74 -5.08 -3.42
CA THR A 55 -0.49 -5.19 -4.18
C THR A 55 -0.15 -6.65 -4.43
N ARG A 56 -0.23 -7.49 -3.40
CA ARG A 56 -0.04 -8.93 -3.51
C ARG A 56 -0.99 -9.56 -4.52
N ASP A 57 -2.27 -9.22 -4.49
CA ASP A 57 -3.26 -9.77 -5.42
C ASP A 57 -3.02 -9.30 -6.87
N ARG A 58 -2.55 -8.06 -7.07
CA ARG A 58 -2.13 -7.57 -8.38
C ARG A 58 -0.92 -8.32 -8.93
N GLU A 59 0.10 -8.55 -8.10
CA GLU A 59 1.29 -9.29 -8.50
C GLU A 59 0.99 -10.77 -8.78
N GLU A 60 0.10 -11.41 -8.01
CA GLU A 60 -0.32 -12.79 -8.30
C GLU A 60 -1.03 -12.90 -9.65
N ARG A 61 -1.87 -11.92 -10.03
CA ARG A 61 -2.48 -11.86 -11.37
C ARG A 61 -1.43 -11.72 -12.46
N ARG A 62 -0.44 -10.84 -12.27
CA ARG A 62 0.67 -10.67 -13.23
C ARG A 62 1.48 -11.97 -13.40
N ILE A 63 1.73 -12.69 -12.31
CA ILE A 63 2.42 -13.98 -12.37
C ILE A 63 1.60 -14.99 -13.19
N LEU A 64 0.29 -15.06 -12.98
CA LEU A 64 -0.58 -15.94 -13.76
C LEU A 64 -0.58 -15.58 -15.25
N GLU A 65 -0.75 -14.29 -15.58
CA GLU A 65 -0.72 -13.79 -16.95
C GLU A 65 0.62 -14.11 -17.64
N ASN A 66 1.75 -13.78 -17.00
CA ASN A 66 3.08 -14.07 -17.51
C ASN A 66 3.33 -15.58 -17.65
N THR A 67 2.82 -16.40 -16.72
CA THR A 67 2.96 -17.86 -16.82
C THR A 67 2.21 -18.41 -18.03
N VAL A 68 1.03 -17.86 -18.33
CA VAL A 68 0.27 -18.23 -19.53
C VAL A 68 1.03 -17.79 -20.78
N GLU A 69 1.59 -16.58 -20.80
CA GLU A 69 2.40 -16.08 -21.90
C GLU A 69 3.66 -16.93 -22.14
N ILE A 70 4.41 -17.27 -21.09
CA ILE A 70 5.57 -18.17 -21.16
C ILE A 70 5.15 -19.54 -21.70
N ARG A 71 4.01 -20.10 -21.27
CA ARG A 71 3.53 -21.38 -21.80
C ARG A 71 3.22 -21.31 -23.28
N ARG A 72 2.60 -20.22 -23.74
CA ARG A 72 2.39 -19.97 -25.18
C ARG A 72 3.71 -19.85 -25.91
N ALA A 73 4.68 -19.14 -25.35
CA ALA A 73 6.03 -19.04 -25.89
C ALA A 73 6.91 -20.30 -25.70
N ARG A 74 6.40 -21.38 -25.11
CA ARG A 74 7.13 -22.65 -24.99
C ARG A 74 6.89 -23.58 -26.17
N ASP A 75 5.78 -23.37 -26.86
CA ASP A 75 5.47 -24.06 -28.11
C ASP A 75 6.29 -23.43 -29.25
N PRO A 76 7.24 -24.17 -29.87
CA PRO A 76 8.11 -23.64 -30.91
C PRO A 76 7.32 -23.02 -32.07
N GLU A 77 6.15 -23.57 -32.39
CA GLU A 77 5.28 -23.09 -33.46
C GLU A 77 4.66 -21.73 -33.12
N THR A 78 4.26 -21.54 -31.85
CA THR A 78 3.74 -20.28 -31.36
C THR A 78 4.83 -19.20 -31.29
N VAL A 79 6.07 -19.56 -30.91
CA VAL A 79 7.22 -18.64 -30.93
C VAL A 79 7.57 -18.22 -32.35
N GLU A 80 7.67 -19.18 -33.27
CA GLU A 80 7.97 -18.91 -34.68
C GLU A 80 6.90 -18.00 -35.29
N LYS A 81 5.61 -18.23 -34.99
CA LYS A 81 4.52 -17.38 -35.42
C LYS A 81 4.66 -15.94 -34.91
N ILE A 82 4.89 -15.73 -33.61
CA ILE A 82 5.06 -14.39 -33.04
C ILE A 82 6.30 -13.69 -33.61
N ALA A 83 7.40 -14.42 -33.80
CA ALA A 83 8.62 -13.90 -34.39
C ALA A 83 8.42 -13.42 -35.83
N ARG A 84 7.67 -14.18 -36.63
CA ARG A 84 7.30 -13.82 -38.00
C ARG A 84 6.34 -12.64 -38.05
N GLU A 85 5.23 -12.68 -37.28
CA GLU A 85 4.17 -11.67 -37.37
C GLU A 85 4.54 -10.32 -36.73
N LYS A 86 5.24 -10.33 -35.59
CA LYS A 86 5.52 -9.10 -34.83
C LYS A 86 6.87 -8.48 -35.14
N TYR A 87 7.84 -9.30 -35.55
CA TYR A 87 9.23 -8.87 -35.74
C TYR A 87 9.76 -9.14 -37.14
N ASN A 88 8.96 -9.68 -38.06
CA ASN A 88 9.36 -10.01 -39.43
C ASN A 88 10.60 -10.91 -39.52
N PHE A 89 10.80 -11.79 -38.52
CA PHE A 89 11.92 -12.74 -38.54
C PHE A 89 11.71 -13.78 -39.65
N ARG A 90 12.80 -14.12 -40.34
CA ARG A 90 12.86 -15.16 -41.38
C ARG A 90 14.05 -16.08 -41.10
N LYS A 91 14.02 -17.31 -41.64
CA LYS A 91 15.23 -18.15 -41.66
C LYS A 91 16.18 -17.66 -42.75
N ASP A 92 17.46 -17.98 -42.62
CA ASP A 92 18.51 -17.49 -43.53
C ASP A 92 18.29 -17.93 -44.98
N ASP A 93 17.61 -19.07 -45.18
CA ASP A 93 17.25 -19.67 -46.47
C ASP A 93 15.92 -19.18 -47.08
N GLU A 94 15.17 -18.33 -46.37
CA GLU A 94 13.87 -17.83 -46.81
C GLU A 94 13.96 -16.39 -47.36
N THR A 95 13.12 -16.00 -48.32
CA THR A 95 13.02 -14.61 -48.79
C THR A 95 11.76 -13.95 -48.22
N LEU A 96 11.89 -12.84 -47.49
CA LEU A 96 10.77 -12.09 -46.91
C LEU A 96 10.25 -11.05 -47.91
N PHE A 97 8.94 -11.04 -48.14
CA PHE A 97 8.24 -10.03 -48.94
C PHE A 97 7.32 -9.23 -48.02
N ILE A 98 7.54 -7.91 -47.93
CA ILE A 98 6.66 -6.98 -47.21
C ILE A 98 5.84 -6.24 -48.27
N ILE A 99 4.51 -6.35 -48.19
CA ILE A 99 3.59 -5.70 -49.12
C ILE A 99 2.88 -4.60 -48.34
N GLU A 100 3.09 -3.36 -48.75
CA GLU A 100 2.37 -2.19 -48.23
C GLU A 100 1.20 -1.90 -49.17
N GLU A 101 -0.03 -1.87 -48.64
CA GLU A 101 -1.18 -1.34 -49.38
C GLU A 101 -1.07 0.19 -49.42
N ASN A 102 -0.96 0.74 -50.62
CA ASN A 102 -1.09 2.18 -50.91
C ASN A 102 -2.54 2.55 -51.21
#